data_AF-A0A1M5V306-F1
#
_entry.id   AF-A0A1M5V306-F1
#
_cell.length_a   1.000
_cell.length_b   1.000
_cell.length_c   1.000
_cell.angle_alpha   90.00
_cell.angle_beta   90.00
_cell.angle_gamma   90.00
#
_symmetry.space_group_name_H-M   'P 1'
#
loop_
_entity.id
_entity.type
_entity.pdbx_description
1 polymer ?
#
loop_
_entity_poly.entity_id
_entity_poly.type
_entity_poly.pdbx_seq_one_letter_code
_entity_poly.pdbx_strand_id
1 'polypeptide(L)' 'MDAIKRAIEFENRKFSFKTTSDRILAAREAKDIILAVNEVYKEKKDAKLMELMKRLTVIKQKIEKRLKGRPLTAA' A
#
# COMPACT_ATOMS: atom_id res chain seq x y z
N MET A 1 1.19 15.58 9.40
CA MET A 1 0.45 15.38 8.13
C MET A 1 -0.62 14.33 8.34
N ASP A 2 -1.87 14.68 8.02
CA ASP A 2 -3.05 13.82 8.14
C ASP A 2 -2.83 12.46 7.44
N ALA A 3 -3.03 11.35 8.16
CA ALA A 3 -2.81 10.00 7.65
C ALA A 3 -3.69 9.72 6.41
N ILE A 4 -4.89 10.29 6.38
CA ILE A 4 -5.84 10.15 5.27
C ILE A 4 -5.32 10.87 4.03
N LYS A 5 -4.76 12.07 4.18
CA LYS A 5 -4.20 12.82 3.06
C LYS A 5 -3.05 12.07 2.40
N ARG A 6 -2.12 11.52 3.20
CA ARG A 6 -1.02 10.68 2.71
C ARG A 6 -1.53 9.42 1.99
N ALA A 7 -2.59 8.81 2.50
CA ALA A 7 -3.22 7.67 1.85
C ALA A 7 -3.79 8.02 0.46
N ILE A 8 -4.49 9.13 0.35
CA ILE A 8 -5.06 9.60 -0.93
C ILE A 8 -3.97 9.98 -1.92
N GLU A 9 -2.90 10.66 -1.46
CA GLU A 9 -1.76 10.99 -2.30
C GLU A 9 -1.06 9.73 -2.83
N PHE A 10 -0.86 8.73 -1.97
CA PHE A 10 -0.25 7.46 -2.37
C PHE A 10 -1.14 6.68 -3.35
N GLU A 11 -2.45 6.66 -3.13
CA GLU A 11 -3.42 6.00 -4.02
C GLU A 11 -3.40 6.60 -5.43
N ASN A 12 -3.31 7.92 -5.54
CA ASN A 12 -3.33 8.62 -6.84
C ASN A 12 -1.94 8.76 -7.48
N ARG A 13 -0.87 8.37 -6.79
CA ARG A 13 0.50 8.47 -7.30
C ARG A 13 0.70 7.52 -8.48
N LYS A 14 1.24 8.04 -9.58
CA LYS A 14 1.70 7.19 -10.68
C LYS A 14 2.99 6.49 -10.29
N PHE A 15 2.92 5.18 -10.08
CA PHE A 15 4.08 4.37 -9.75
C PHE A 15 4.83 3.91 -11.01
N SER A 16 6.11 4.27 -11.11
CA SER A 16 7.06 3.70 -12.08
C SER A 16 8.21 3.06 -11.32
N PHE A 17 8.14 1.76 -11.08
CA PHE A 17 9.17 1.03 -10.35
C PHE A 17 10.23 0.47 -11.30
N LYS A 18 11.36 1.17 -11.44
CA LYS A 18 12.46 0.74 -12.32
C LYS A 18 13.34 -0.30 -11.63
N THR A 19 13.60 -0.13 -10.34
CA THR A 19 14.50 -1.01 -9.58
C THR A 19 13.75 -1.85 -8.54
N THR A 20 14.41 -2.89 -8.02
CA THR A 20 13.90 -3.65 -6.87
C THR A 20 13.84 -2.78 -5.62
N SER A 21 14.79 -1.87 -5.41
CA SER A 21 14.81 -0.93 -4.30
C SER A 21 13.57 -0.01 -4.30
N ASP A 22 13.18 0.52 -5.47
CA ASP A 22 11.97 1.36 -5.61
C ASP A 22 10.72 0.60 -5.15
N ARG A 23 10.61 -0.66 -5.56
CA ARG A 23 9.49 -1.53 -5.18
C ARG A 23 9.47 -1.80 -3.68
N ILE A 24 10.63 -2.05 -3.06
CA ILE A 24 10.74 -2.29 -1.62
C ILE A 24 10.29 -1.05 -0.84
N LEU A 25 10.78 0.13 -1.23
CA LEU A 25 10.43 1.38 -0.57
C LEU A 25 8.93 1.68 -0.68
N ALA A 26 8.34 1.49 -1.86
CA ALA A 26 6.91 1.71 -2.05
C ALA A 26 6.03 0.68 -1.30
N ALA A 27 6.48 -0.58 -1.20
CA ALA A 27 5.77 -1.59 -0.41
C ALA A 27 5.80 -1.27 1.09
N ARG A 28 6.93 -0.73 1.60
CA ARG A 28 7.06 -0.25 2.98
C ARG A 28 6.19 0.98 3.22
N GLU A 29 6.27 1.98 2.35
CA GLU A 29 5.44 3.19 2.40
C GLU A 29 3.94 2.84 2.44
N ALA A 30 3.49 1.93 1.57
CA ALA A 30 2.11 1.45 1.59
C ALA A 30 1.71 0.83 2.94
N LYS A 31 2.58 0.00 3.52
CA LYS A 31 2.34 -0.62 4.84
C LYS A 31 2.22 0.43 5.93
N ASP A 32 3.13 1.39 5.95
CA ASP A 32 3.18 2.45 6.98
C ASP A 32 1.93 3.33 6.91
N ILE A 33 1.49 3.67 5.70
CA ILE A 33 0.25 4.42 5.47
C ILE A 33 -0.97 3.62 5.96
N ILE A 34 -1.06 2.33 5.64
CA ILE A 34 -2.18 1.48 6.09
C ILE A 34 -2.24 1.44 7.62
N LEU A 35 -1.10 1.27 8.30
CA LEU A 35 -1.05 1.26 9.77
C LEU A 35 -1.43 2.63 10.35
N ALA A 36 -0.99 3.73 9.74
CA ALA A 36 -1.38 5.06 10.17
C ALA A 36 -2.89 5.32 10.00
N VAL A 37 -3.50 4.85 8.90
CA VAL A 37 -4.96 4.94 8.69
C VAL A 37 -5.71 4.05 9.69
N ASN A 38 -5.14 2.91 10.07
CA ASN A 38 -5.73 2.01 11.06
C ASN A 38 -5.85 2.65 12.45
N GLU A 39 -4.88 3.47 12.87
CA GLU A 39 -4.99 4.21 14.14
C GLU A 39 -6.19 5.18 14.13
N VAL A 40 -6.39 5.91 13.03
CA VAL A 40 -7.57 6.79 12.86
C VAL A 40 -8.87 5.96 12.82
N TYR A 41 -8.83 4.79 12.19
CA TYR A 41 -9.98 3.89 12.13
C TYR A 41 -10.37 3.35 13.51
N LYS A 42 -9.42 3.04 14.40
CA LYS A 42 -9.72 2.56 15.76
C LYS A 42 -10.56 3.56 16.55
N GLU A 43 -10.31 4.86 16.37
CA GLU A 43 -11.04 5.93 17.04
C GLU A 43 -12.42 6.17 16.41
N LYS A 44 -12.49 6.28 15.08
CA LYS A 44 -13.71 6.71 14.37
C LYS A 44 -14.61 5.56 13.92
N LYS A 45 -14.05 4.37 13.71
CA LYS A 45 -14.69 3.17 13.15
C LYS A 45 -15.47 3.42 11.84
N ASP A 46 -15.00 4.37 11.04
CA ASP A 46 -15.65 4.76 9.77
C ASP A 46 -15.38 3.72 8.67
N ALA A 47 -16.45 3.25 8.02
CA ALA A 47 -16.38 2.34 6.88
C ALA A 47 -15.53 2.89 5.72
N LYS A 48 -15.50 4.21 5.51
CA LYS A 48 -14.70 4.85 4.45
C LYS A 48 -13.20 4.65 4.65
N LEU A 49 -12.73 4.63 5.91
CA LEU A 49 -11.34 4.36 6.23
C LEU A 49 -10.98 2.90 5.95
N MET A 50 -11.91 1.98 6.19
CA MET A 50 -11.73 0.57 5.84
C MET A 50 -11.64 0.38 4.32
N GLU A 51 -12.49 1.05 3.55
CA GLU A 51 -12.41 1.01 2.08
C GLU A 51 -11.07 1.55 1.58
N LEU A 52 -10.59 2.67 2.15
CA LEU A 52 -9.28 3.24 1.81
C LEU A 52 -8.15 2.24 2.11
N MET A 53 -8.16 1.60 3.29
CA MET A 53 -7.18 0.56 3.62
C MET A 53 -7.23 -0.64 2.65
N LYS A 54 -8.43 -1.08 2.24
CA LYS A 54 -8.59 -2.16 1.26
C LYS A 54 -7.97 -1.79 -0.09
N ARG A 55 -8.23 -0.57 -0.59
CA ARG A 55 -7.63 -0.10 -1.86
C ARG A 55 -6.11 -0.02 -1.78
N LEU A 56 -5.57 0.54 -0.70
CA LEU A 56 -4.11 0.56 -0.45
C LEU A 56 -3.52 -0.85 -0.35
N THR A 57 -4.22 -1.78 0.28
CA THR A 57 -3.77 -3.18 0.41
C THR A 57 -3.66 -3.86 -0.95
N VAL A 58 -4.62 -3.63 -1.86
CA VAL A 58 -4.55 -4.14 -3.24
C VAL A 58 -3.34 -3.57 -3.97
N ILE A 59 -3.04 -2.29 -3.81
CA ILE A 59 -1.84 -1.65 -4.40
C ILE A 59 -0.58 -2.30 -3.84
N LYS A 60 -0.46 -2.41 -2.50
CA LYS A 60 0.67 -3.08 -1.84
C LYS A 60 0.89 -4.51 -2.34
N GLN A 61 -0.18 -5.30 -2.43
CA GLN A 61 -0.10 -6.68 -2.92
C GLN A 61 0.39 -6.74 -4.36
N LYS A 62 -0.02 -5.81 -5.24
CA LYS A 62 0.50 -5.74 -6.62
C LYS A 62 2.01 -5.47 -6.64
N ILE A 63 2.51 -4.59 -5.77
CA ILE A 63 3.94 -4.31 -5.65
C ILE A 63 4.70 -5.54 -5.13
N GLU A 64 4.19 -6.20 -4.09
CA GLU A 64 4.79 -7.39 -3.49
C GLU A 64 4.82 -8.58 -4.45
N LYS A 65 3.77 -8.78 -5.25
CA LYS A 65 3.75 -9.81 -6.31
C LYS A 65 4.85 -9.58 -7.34
N ARG A 66 5.09 -8.32 -7.73
CA ARG A 66 6.19 -7.96 -8.65
C ARG A 66 7.56 -8.14 -8.02
N LEU A 67 7.68 -7.94 -6.70
CA LEU A 67 8.92 -8.18 -5.95
C LEU A 67 9.26 -9.67 -5.85
N LYS A 68 8.26 -10.51 -5.55
CA LYS A 68 8.45 -11.96 -5.39
C LYS A 68 8.74 -12.68 -6.70
N GLY A 69 8.48 -12.05 -7.85
CA GLY A 69 8.63 -12.68 -9.16
C GLY A 69 7.57 -13.76 -9.43
N ARG A 70 7.68 -14.47 -10.55
CA ARG A 70 6.91 -15.71 -10.74
C ARG A 70 7.55 -16.81 -9.89
N PRO A 71 6.76 -17.65 -9.20
CA PRO A 71 7.31 -18.83 -8.56
C PRO A 71 8.05 -19.66 -9.63
N LEU A 72 9.27 -20.07 -9.32
CA LEU A 72 10.02 -21.06 -10.11
C LEU A 72 9.32 -22.40 -9.91
N THR A 73 8.17 -22.61 -10.54
CA THR A 73 7.63 -23.97 -10.67
C THR A 73 8.52 -24.67 -11.70
N ALA A 74 9.28 -25.67 -11.24
CA ALA A 74 9.94 -26.62 -12.13
C ALA A 74 8.86 -27.24 -13.05
N ALA A 75 9.14 -27.23 -14.35
CA ALA A 75 8.27 -27.81 -15.38
C ALA A 75 8.16 -29.33 -15.23
#